data_AF-A0A436G8U4-F1
#
_entry.id   AF-A0A436G8U4-F1
#
_cell.length_a   1.000
_cell.length_b   1.000
_cell.length_c   1.000
_cell.angle_alpha   90.00
_cell.angle_beta   90.00
_cell.angle_gamma   90.00
#
_symmetry.space_group_name_H-M   'P 1'
#
loop_
_entity.id
_entity.type
_entity.pdbx_description
1 polymer ?
#
loop_
_entity_poly.entity_id
_entity_poly.type
_entity_poly.pdbx_seq_one_letter_code
_entity_poly.pdbx_strand_id
1 'polypeptide(L)'
;MTDISMDTMVRAAAHPRRDIGLKARYAAERRFRFYGVVAISVGLAFLAIMLITIVSKGYTAFWQTTVSLPISFDEKVIDPSGKRATDPSVLIKANYPKLAENALVAKLGISPDDKPMIQKLKGFLSEGARVQLRDIVAADPSVIGTTRNVNILAAANLDSAFKGQIDLSVEEARRKVSDQQITWMNKLKAEGAMAEHFNSGLFTYGASSRPETSGMGVAIIGSFYMMVIVLLLALPIGVAASIYLEEFAKKNRFTDLIEVNINNLAAVPSIVFGLLGLAVFINFLGMPRSAAFV
;
A
#
# COMPACT_ATOMS: atom_id res chain seq x y z
N MET A 1 -88.61 50.60 9.49
CA MET A 1 -87.24 51.15 9.65
C MET A 1 -86.45 50.08 10.35
N THR A 2 -85.61 49.27 9.71
CA THR A 2 -84.61 49.61 8.68
C THR A 2 -84.23 48.33 7.90
N ASP A 3 -84.50 48.32 6.60
CA ASP A 3 -83.85 47.40 5.65
C ASP A 3 -82.46 47.94 5.33
N ILE A 4 -81.42 47.14 5.56
CA ILE A 4 -80.08 47.41 5.03
C ILE A 4 -79.83 46.36 3.95
N SER A 5 -79.85 46.82 2.71
CA SER A 5 -79.57 46.07 1.49
C SER A 5 -78.13 45.55 1.48
N MET A 6 -77.96 44.23 1.55
CA MET A 6 -76.72 43.51 1.29
C MET A 6 -76.46 43.43 -0.22
N ASP A 7 -76.27 44.56 -0.89
CA ASP A 7 -75.93 44.54 -2.32
C ASP A 7 -75.04 45.73 -2.70
N THR A 8 -73.79 45.72 -2.23
CA THR A 8 -72.65 46.42 -2.86
C THR A 8 -71.34 46.11 -2.11
N MET A 9 -70.97 44.83 -2.01
CA MET A 9 -69.54 44.50 -1.88
C MET A 9 -68.96 44.44 -3.28
N VAL A 10 -68.53 45.60 -3.79
CA VAL A 10 -67.63 45.68 -4.94
C VAL A 10 -66.45 44.76 -4.65
N ARG A 11 -66.38 43.61 -5.34
CA ARG A 11 -65.18 42.76 -5.34
C ARG A 11 -64.05 43.61 -5.90
N ALA A 12 -63.22 44.17 -5.02
CA ALA A 12 -61.99 44.82 -5.42
C ALA A 12 -61.18 43.82 -6.26
N ALA A 13 -60.93 44.16 -7.52
CA ALA A 13 -60.08 43.37 -8.39
C ALA A 13 -58.72 43.20 -7.71
N ALA A 14 -58.26 41.95 -7.57
CA ALA A 14 -56.99 41.65 -6.92
C ALA A 14 -55.87 42.48 -7.56
N HIS A 15 -55.08 43.19 -6.74
CA HIS A 15 -53.95 43.98 -7.21
C HIS A 15 -53.05 43.14 -8.14
N PRO A 16 -52.63 43.66 -9.30
CA PRO A 16 -51.72 42.94 -10.18
C PRO A 16 -50.46 42.62 -9.37
N ARG A 17 -50.17 41.32 -9.19
CA ARG A 17 -48.97 40.86 -8.49
C ARG A 17 -47.77 41.49 -9.17
N ARG A 18 -47.14 42.44 -8.49
CA ARG A 18 -45.93 43.14 -8.94
C ARG A 18 -44.85 42.07 -9.10
N ASP A 19 -44.51 41.71 -10.33
CA ASP A 19 -43.44 40.76 -10.66
C ASP A 19 -42.09 41.45 -10.41
N ILE A 20 -41.74 41.60 -9.14
CA ILE A 20 -40.50 42.25 -8.70
C ILE A 20 -39.38 41.21 -8.86
N GLY A 21 -38.87 41.08 -10.09
CA GLY A 21 -37.58 40.45 -10.36
C GLY A 21 -37.55 38.91 -10.27
N LEU A 22 -38.66 38.20 -10.46
CA LEU A 22 -38.66 36.72 -10.47
C LEU A 22 -37.66 36.17 -11.50
N LYS A 23 -37.58 36.79 -12.68
CA LYS A 23 -36.60 36.42 -13.73
C LYS A 23 -35.14 36.50 -13.23
N ALA A 24 -34.80 37.51 -12.43
CA ALA A 24 -33.46 37.69 -11.90
C ALA A 24 -33.12 36.64 -10.84
N ARG A 25 -34.09 36.25 -9.99
CA ARG A 25 -33.94 35.18 -9.01
C ARG A 25 -33.76 33.82 -9.67
N TYR A 26 -34.60 33.48 -10.65
CA TYR A 26 -34.46 32.23 -11.40
C TYR A 26 -33.13 32.16 -12.17
N ALA A 27 -32.63 33.29 -12.70
CA ALA A 27 -31.31 33.34 -13.33
C ALA A 27 -30.17 33.12 -12.33
N ALA A 28 -30.26 33.73 -11.13
CA ALA A 28 -29.28 33.53 -10.06
C ALA A 28 -29.27 32.09 -9.54
N GLU A 29 -30.45 31.50 -9.33
CA GLU A 29 -30.63 30.11 -8.92
C GLU A 29 -30.08 29.13 -9.96
N ARG A 30 -30.37 29.38 -11.25
CA ARG A 30 -29.83 28.55 -12.35
C ARG A 30 -28.30 28.63 -12.42
N ARG A 31 -27.70 29.81 -12.21
CA ARG A 31 -26.24 29.96 -12.12
C ARG A 31 -25.67 29.25 -10.91
N PHE A 32 -26.28 29.39 -9.73
CA PHE A 32 -25.85 28.69 -8.52
C PHE A 32 -25.90 27.17 -8.69
N ARG A 33 -27.00 26.64 -9.22
CA ARG A 33 -27.15 25.21 -9.52
C ARG A 33 -26.13 24.75 -10.56
N PHE A 34 -25.90 25.54 -11.60
CA PHE A 34 -24.88 25.23 -12.61
C PHE A 34 -23.49 25.18 -11.98
N TYR A 35 -23.09 26.18 -11.19
CA TYR A 35 -21.81 26.17 -10.49
C TYR A 35 -21.68 25.00 -9.52
N GLY A 36 -22.75 24.65 -8.79
CA GLY A 36 -22.78 23.47 -7.93
C GLY A 36 -22.57 22.18 -8.71
N VAL A 37 -23.28 21.99 -9.82
CA VAL A 37 -23.12 20.82 -10.69
C VAL A 37 -21.73 20.76 -11.31
N VAL A 38 -21.19 21.89 -11.77
CA VAL A 38 -19.82 21.97 -12.30
C VAL A 38 -18.81 21.62 -11.22
N ALA A 39 -18.92 22.17 -10.01
CA ALA A 39 -18.02 21.89 -8.91
C ALA A 39 -18.03 20.40 -8.52
N ILE A 40 -19.21 19.79 -8.42
CA ILE A 40 -19.36 18.35 -8.16
C ILE A 40 -18.76 17.53 -9.30
N SER A 41 -19.03 17.91 -10.55
CA SER A 41 -18.53 17.19 -11.73
C SER A 41 -17.01 17.25 -11.82
N VAL A 42 -16.41 18.41 -11.54
CA VAL A 42 -14.96 18.57 -11.47
C VAL A 42 -14.38 17.72 -10.35
N GLY A 43 -14.98 17.72 -9.16
CA GLY A 43 -14.56 16.86 -8.05
C GLY A 43 -14.61 15.37 -8.40
N LEU A 44 -15.68 14.92 -9.05
CA LEU A 44 -15.83 13.54 -9.53
C LEU A 44 -14.83 13.20 -10.63
N ALA A 45 -14.52 14.13 -11.53
CA ALA A 45 -13.51 13.94 -12.56
C ALA A 45 -12.11 13.77 -11.95
N PHE A 46 -11.73 14.59 -10.96
CA PHE A 46 -10.48 14.43 -10.24
C PHE A 46 -10.40 13.11 -9.49
N LEU A 47 -11.49 12.70 -8.82
CA LEU A 47 -11.57 11.39 -8.16
C LEU A 47 -11.39 10.25 -9.18
N ALA A 48 -12.06 10.32 -10.33
CA ALA A 48 -11.93 9.33 -11.39
C ALA A 48 -10.50 9.25 -11.94
N ILE A 49 -9.86 10.39 -12.20
CA ILE A 49 -8.46 10.46 -12.63
C ILE A 49 -7.56 9.82 -11.57
N MET A 50 -7.72 10.17 -10.29
CA MET A 50 -6.98 9.57 -9.19
C MET A 50 -7.14 8.04 -9.17
N LEU A 51 -8.36 7.54 -9.23
CA LEU A 51 -8.64 6.09 -9.21
C LEU A 51 -8.04 5.38 -10.42
N ILE A 52 -8.20 5.94 -11.63
CA ILE A 52 -7.62 5.37 -12.86
C ILE A 52 -6.09 5.31 -12.73
N THR A 53 -5.46 6.40 -12.27
CA THR A 53 -3.99 6.44 -12.13
C THR A 53 -3.48 5.48 -11.06
N ILE A 54 -4.20 5.30 -9.95
CA ILE A 54 -3.86 4.33 -8.90
C ILE A 54 -3.91 2.91 -9.47
N VAL A 55 -5.00 2.55 -10.16
CA VAL A 55 -5.16 1.20 -10.72
C VAL A 55 -4.16 0.94 -11.83
N SER A 56 -4.01 1.88 -12.77
CA SER A 56 -3.13 1.74 -13.94
C SER A 56 -1.65 1.70 -13.57
N LYS A 57 -1.23 2.37 -12.49
CA LYS A 57 0.16 2.31 -12.02
C LYS A 57 0.38 1.21 -10.98
N GLY A 58 -0.68 0.80 -10.27
CA GLY A 58 -0.61 -0.18 -9.19
C GLY A 58 -0.69 -1.63 -9.64
N TYR A 59 -1.36 -1.94 -10.77
CA TYR A 59 -1.58 -3.33 -11.19
C TYR A 59 -0.26 -4.13 -11.38
N THR A 60 0.83 -3.45 -11.75
CA THR A 60 2.15 -4.06 -11.93
C THR A 60 2.77 -4.60 -10.63
N ALA A 61 2.25 -4.23 -9.46
CA ALA A 61 2.69 -4.76 -8.17
C ALA A 61 2.22 -6.20 -7.92
N PHE A 62 1.15 -6.63 -8.59
CA PHE A 62 0.62 -8.00 -8.52
C PHE A 62 1.41 -9.00 -9.35
N TRP A 63 2.32 -8.51 -10.19
CA TRP A 63 3.19 -9.31 -11.02
C TRP A 63 4.62 -9.13 -10.55
N GLN A 64 5.44 -10.17 -10.61
CA GLN A 64 6.84 -10.10 -10.23
C GLN A 64 7.68 -10.88 -11.24
N THR A 65 8.73 -10.25 -11.76
CA THR A 65 9.66 -10.87 -12.69
C THR A 65 10.60 -11.80 -11.92
N THR A 66 10.66 -13.05 -12.34
CA THR A 66 11.56 -14.05 -11.77
C THR A 66 12.44 -14.67 -12.85
N VAL A 67 13.60 -15.16 -12.44
CA VAL A 67 14.55 -15.89 -13.28
C VAL A 67 14.65 -17.31 -12.75
N SER A 68 14.22 -18.26 -13.57
CA SER A 68 14.33 -19.69 -13.32
C SER A 68 15.77 -20.13 -13.58
N LEU A 69 16.49 -20.46 -12.51
CA LEU A 69 17.90 -20.85 -12.59
C LEU A 69 18.12 -22.24 -11.98
N PRO A 70 18.91 -23.12 -12.62
CA PRO A 70 19.41 -24.33 -12.00
C PRO A 70 20.51 -23.97 -11.00
N ILE A 71 20.15 -23.85 -9.72
CA ILE A 71 21.07 -23.49 -8.65
C ILE A 71 21.78 -24.77 -8.17
N SER A 72 23.09 -24.85 -8.37
CA SER A 72 23.94 -25.85 -7.72
C SER A 72 24.24 -25.40 -6.29
N PHE A 73 23.83 -26.19 -5.29
CA PHE A 73 24.09 -25.90 -3.88
C PHE A 73 25.47 -26.44 -3.48
N ASP A 74 26.53 -25.84 -4.03
CA ASP A 74 27.90 -26.33 -3.84
C ASP A 74 28.33 -26.26 -2.37
N GLU A 75 28.77 -27.41 -1.82
CA GLU A 75 29.23 -27.52 -0.44
C GLU A 75 30.41 -26.58 -0.15
N LYS A 76 31.31 -26.39 -1.12
CA LYS A 76 32.47 -25.48 -0.99
C LYS A 76 32.08 -24.01 -0.78
N VAL A 77 30.90 -23.59 -1.23
CA VAL A 77 30.41 -22.22 -1.07
C VAL A 77 29.60 -22.06 0.22
N ILE A 78 28.89 -23.11 0.62
CA ILE A 78 27.98 -23.10 1.76
C ILE A 78 28.71 -23.44 3.07
N ASP A 79 29.53 -24.49 3.06
CA ASP A 79 30.31 -24.96 4.21
C ASP A 79 31.74 -25.33 3.78
N PRO A 80 32.62 -24.33 3.55
CA PRO A 80 34.00 -24.58 3.14
C PRO A 80 34.81 -25.40 4.16
N SER A 81 34.37 -25.42 5.42
CA SER A 81 35.08 -26.06 6.54
C SER A 81 34.47 -27.39 6.98
N GLY A 82 33.36 -27.83 6.38
CA GLY A 82 32.64 -29.06 6.76
C GLY A 82 32.11 -29.06 8.20
N LYS A 83 31.88 -27.88 8.80
CA LYS A 83 31.52 -27.73 10.22
C LYS A 83 30.01 -27.57 10.47
N ARG A 84 29.16 -27.71 9.46
CA ARG A 84 27.69 -27.58 9.61
C ARG A 84 27.07 -28.48 10.69
N ALA A 85 27.65 -29.65 10.92
CA ALA A 85 27.17 -30.61 11.92
C ALA A 85 27.50 -30.19 13.37
N THR A 86 28.54 -29.37 13.56
CA THR A 86 29.00 -28.90 14.88
C THR A 86 28.63 -27.46 15.16
N ASP A 87 28.48 -26.62 14.13
CA ASP A 87 28.03 -25.23 14.22
C ASP A 87 26.98 -24.89 13.14
N PRO A 88 25.68 -24.87 13.51
CA PRO A 88 24.60 -24.46 12.61
C PRO A 88 24.71 -23.01 12.11
N SER A 89 25.51 -22.15 12.76
CA SER A 89 25.66 -20.75 12.35
C SER A 89 26.39 -20.57 11.02
N VAL A 90 27.15 -21.59 10.58
CA VAL A 90 27.83 -21.61 9.27
C VAL A 90 26.81 -21.50 8.14
N LEU A 91 25.68 -22.21 8.25
CA LEU A 91 24.60 -22.15 7.26
C LEU A 91 23.96 -20.77 7.19
N ILE A 92 23.94 -20.00 8.27
CA ILE A 92 23.35 -18.66 8.28
C ILE A 92 24.30 -17.65 7.58
N LYS A 93 25.61 -17.82 7.74
CA LYS A 93 26.65 -16.90 7.24
C LYS A 93 27.14 -17.19 5.82
N ALA A 94 26.74 -18.33 5.24
CA ALA A 94 27.13 -18.75 3.91
C ALA A 94 26.80 -17.70 2.82
N ASN A 95 27.62 -17.65 1.76
CA ASN A 95 27.46 -16.70 0.67
C ASN A 95 26.48 -17.21 -0.40
N TYR A 96 25.21 -17.33 -0.03
CA TYR A 96 24.14 -17.74 -0.95
C TYR A 96 24.01 -16.93 -2.24
N PRO A 97 24.20 -15.59 -2.25
CA PRO A 97 24.20 -14.81 -3.48
C PRO A 97 25.19 -15.33 -4.53
N LYS A 98 26.33 -15.90 -4.10
CA LYS A 98 27.32 -16.45 -5.03
C LYS A 98 26.80 -17.67 -5.80
N LEU A 99 25.92 -18.48 -5.19
CA LEU A 99 25.28 -19.60 -5.87
C LEU A 99 24.37 -19.12 -7.00
N ALA A 100 23.56 -18.09 -6.72
CA ALA A 100 22.69 -17.47 -7.72
C ALA A 100 23.48 -16.80 -8.85
N GLU A 101 24.57 -16.10 -8.50
CA GLU A 101 25.49 -15.49 -9.48
C GLU A 101 26.14 -16.56 -10.37
N ASN A 102 26.68 -17.63 -9.79
CA ASN A 102 27.31 -18.72 -10.54
C ASN A 102 26.33 -19.38 -11.51
N ALA A 103 25.09 -19.64 -11.07
CA ALA A 103 24.06 -20.21 -11.92
C ALA A 103 23.66 -19.26 -13.07
N LEU A 104 23.57 -17.96 -12.80
CA LEU A 104 23.29 -16.96 -13.83
C LEU A 104 24.44 -16.85 -14.85
N VAL A 105 25.69 -16.83 -14.39
CA VAL A 105 26.90 -16.82 -15.23
C VAL A 105 26.90 -18.05 -16.14
N ALA A 106 26.65 -19.24 -15.59
CA ALA A 106 26.57 -20.48 -16.35
C ALA A 106 25.43 -20.45 -17.37
N LYS A 107 24.23 -19.98 -16.98
CA LYS A 107 23.06 -19.89 -17.87
C LYS A 107 23.28 -18.90 -19.02
N LEU A 108 23.97 -17.79 -18.78
CA LEU A 108 24.26 -16.78 -19.79
C LEU A 108 25.43 -17.16 -20.70
N GLY A 109 26.23 -18.16 -20.33
CA GLY A 109 27.43 -18.58 -21.05
C GLY A 109 28.61 -17.64 -20.85
N ILE A 110 28.70 -16.97 -19.70
CA ILE A 110 29.79 -16.04 -19.36
C ILE A 110 30.93 -16.85 -18.75
N SER A 111 32.18 -16.55 -19.14
CA SER A 111 33.34 -17.19 -18.54
C SER A 111 33.47 -16.80 -17.06
N PRO A 112 33.70 -17.76 -16.13
CA PRO A 112 33.92 -17.46 -14.71
C PRO A 112 35.10 -16.51 -14.43
N ASP A 113 36.05 -16.43 -15.36
CA ASP A 113 37.24 -15.58 -15.22
C ASP A 113 37.03 -14.13 -15.70
N ASP A 114 35.93 -13.86 -16.41
CA ASP A 114 35.60 -12.53 -16.93
C ASP A 114 34.96 -11.65 -15.85
N LYS A 115 35.80 -11.18 -14.92
CA LYS A 115 35.38 -10.30 -13.81
C LYS A 115 34.65 -9.04 -14.28
N PRO A 116 35.09 -8.31 -15.33
CA PRO A 116 34.36 -7.16 -15.85
C PRO A 116 32.92 -7.49 -16.26
N MET A 117 32.71 -8.63 -16.94
CA MET A 117 31.37 -9.03 -17.36
C MET A 117 30.49 -9.45 -16.18
N ILE A 118 31.06 -10.16 -15.21
CA ILE A 118 30.35 -10.55 -13.98
C ILE A 118 29.92 -9.31 -13.17
N GLN A 119 30.75 -8.27 -13.11
CA GLN A 119 30.38 -7.02 -12.42
C GLN A 119 29.13 -6.36 -13.03
N LYS A 120 28.90 -6.49 -14.34
CA LYS A 120 27.69 -5.98 -15.01
C LYS A 120 26.41 -6.75 -14.63
N LEU A 121 26.53 -7.96 -14.07
CA LEU A 121 25.39 -8.72 -13.53
C LEU A 121 24.93 -8.19 -12.16
N LYS A 122 25.68 -7.29 -11.53
CA LYS A 122 25.27 -6.68 -10.27
C LYS A 122 23.93 -5.97 -10.45
N GLY A 123 22.96 -6.29 -9.58
CA GLY A 123 21.60 -5.76 -9.70
C GLY A 123 20.77 -6.42 -10.79
N PHE A 124 21.16 -7.59 -11.30
CA PHE A 124 20.31 -8.40 -12.17
C PHE A 124 19.31 -9.23 -11.35
N LEU A 125 19.81 -9.95 -10.33
CA LEU A 125 19.00 -10.69 -9.37
C LEU A 125 18.81 -9.90 -8.08
N SER A 126 17.72 -10.16 -7.37
CA SER A 126 17.47 -9.62 -6.05
C SER A 126 18.48 -10.14 -5.03
N GLU A 127 18.98 -9.28 -4.14
CA GLU A 127 19.74 -9.73 -2.98
C GLU A 127 18.85 -10.48 -1.97
N GLY A 128 17.51 -10.44 -2.13
CA GLY A 128 16.57 -11.31 -1.42
C GLY A 128 16.83 -12.80 -1.69
N ALA A 129 17.52 -13.14 -2.78
CA ALA A 129 18.00 -14.50 -3.06
C ALA A 129 18.82 -15.09 -1.91
N ARG A 130 19.52 -14.25 -1.13
CA ARG A 130 20.26 -14.70 0.07
C ARG A 130 19.33 -15.39 1.05
N VAL A 131 18.22 -14.74 1.38
CA VAL A 131 17.26 -15.22 2.38
C VAL A 131 16.53 -16.44 1.81
N GLN A 132 16.05 -16.34 0.57
CA GLN A 132 15.33 -17.43 -0.10
C GLN A 132 16.16 -18.72 -0.17
N LEU A 133 17.40 -18.65 -0.65
CA LEU A 133 18.27 -19.82 -0.76
C LEU A 133 18.70 -20.36 0.60
N ARG A 134 18.98 -19.49 1.57
CA ARG A 134 19.28 -19.90 2.94
C ARG A 134 18.12 -20.66 3.56
N ASP A 135 16.89 -20.16 3.40
CA ASP A 135 15.72 -20.76 4.01
C ASP A 135 15.42 -22.14 3.38
N ILE A 136 15.71 -22.33 2.08
CA ILE A 136 15.68 -23.65 1.42
C ILE A 136 16.69 -24.62 2.08
N VAL A 137 17.94 -24.19 2.27
CA VAL A 137 18.99 -25.04 2.88
C VAL A 137 18.73 -25.29 4.36
N ALA A 138 18.19 -24.31 5.08
CA ALA A 138 17.86 -24.43 6.49
C ALA A 138 16.67 -25.36 6.73
N ALA A 139 15.67 -25.34 5.84
CA ALA A 139 14.53 -26.26 5.90
C ALA A 139 14.92 -27.69 5.51
N ASP A 140 15.80 -27.86 4.53
CA ASP A 140 16.27 -29.16 4.05
C ASP A 140 17.78 -29.13 3.78
N PRO A 141 18.63 -29.49 4.76
CA PRO A 141 20.09 -29.52 4.55
C PRO A 141 20.57 -30.54 3.52
N SER A 142 19.73 -31.51 3.12
CA SER A 142 20.09 -32.52 2.12
C SER A 142 20.22 -31.96 0.70
N VAL A 143 19.76 -30.72 0.46
CA VAL A 143 19.92 -30.05 -0.84
C VAL A 143 21.38 -29.72 -1.17
N ILE A 144 22.26 -29.63 -0.16
CA ILE A 144 23.67 -29.32 -0.34
C ILE A 144 24.33 -30.43 -1.17
N GLY A 145 24.97 -30.05 -2.28
CA GLY A 145 25.55 -30.96 -3.27
C GLY A 145 24.59 -31.32 -4.43
N THR A 146 23.34 -30.86 -4.40
CA THR A 146 22.36 -31.07 -5.48
C THR A 146 22.14 -29.80 -6.31
N THR A 147 21.66 -29.98 -7.54
CA THR A 147 21.16 -28.87 -8.38
C THR A 147 19.64 -28.86 -8.35
N ARG A 148 19.03 -27.73 -7.98
CA ARG A 148 17.58 -27.55 -8.03
C ARG A 148 17.22 -26.31 -8.85
N ASN A 149 16.14 -26.39 -9.62
CA ASN A 149 15.59 -25.23 -10.30
C ASN A 149 14.87 -24.35 -9.27
N VAL A 150 15.32 -23.09 -9.15
CA VAL A 150 14.76 -22.11 -8.22
C VAL A 150 14.41 -20.85 -8.98
N ASN A 151 13.22 -20.31 -8.70
CA ASN A 151 12.79 -19.02 -9.24
C ASN A 151 13.30 -17.91 -8.34
N ILE A 152 14.30 -17.19 -8.82
CA ILE A 152 14.91 -16.07 -8.11
C ILE A 152 14.28 -14.77 -8.59
N LEU A 153 13.92 -13.89 -7.68
CA LEU A 153 13.39 -12.57 -8.04
C LEU A 153 14.41 -11.76 -8.81
N ALA A 154 13.99 -11.09 -9.89
CA ALA A 154 14.78 -10.05 -10.52
C ALA A 154 14.90 -8.84 -9.58
N ALA A 155 16.00 -8.09 -9.67
CA ALA A 155 16.14 -6.86 -8.90
C ALA A 155 15.15 -5.79 -9.35
N ALA A 156 14.77 -4.86 -8.47
CA ALA A 156 13.73 -3.84 -8.74
C ALA A 156 13.87 -3.12 -10.09
N ASN A 157 15.08 -2.67 -10.46
CA ASN A 157 15.27 -1.95 -11.73
C ASN A 157 15.07 -2.85 -12.94
N LEU A 158 15.53 -4.10 -12.88
CA LEU A 158 15.37 -5.06 -13.97
C LEU A 158 13.91 -5.52 -14.08
N ASP A 159 13.25 -5.76 -12.95
CA ASP A 159 11.82 -6.04 -12.88
C ASP A 159 10.98 -4.91 -13.50
N SER A 160 11.30 -3.66 -13.15
CA SER A 160 10.65 -2.47 -13.73
C SER A 160 10.87 -2.37 -15.24
N ALA A 161 12.08 -2.68 -15.72
CA ALA A 161 12.40 -2.72 -17.15
C ALA A 161 11.63 -3.83 -17.89
N PHE A 162 11.57 -5.04 -17.30
CA PHE A 162 10.86 -6.17 -17.90
C PHE A 162 9.36 -5.89 -18.05
N LYS A 163 8.76 -5.23 -17.05
CA LYS A 163 7.36 -4.79 -17.02
C LYS A 163 7.07 -3.56 -17.89
N GLY A 164 8.08 -2.97 -18.54
CA GLY A 164 7.91 -1.80 -19.40
C GLY A 164 7.71 -0.46 -18.66
N GLN A 165 8.07 -0.38 -17.38
CA GLN A 165 8.00 0.87 -16.60
C GLN A 165 9.20 1.80 -16.84
N ILE A 166 10.30 1.24 -17.35
CA ILE A 166 11.48 2.00 -17.76
C ILE A 166 11.47 2.10 -19.27
N ASP A 167 11.52 3.31 -19.80
CA ASP A 167 11.72 3.54 -21.23
C ASP A 167 13.13 3.05 -21.63
N LEU A 168 13.17 2.06 -22.52
CA LEU A 168 14.43 1.45 -22.98
C LEU A 168 14.97 2.13 -24.24
N SER A 169 14.24 3.07 -24.84
CA SER A 169 14.67 3.81 -26.03
C SER A 169 15.64 4.95 -25.71
N VAL A 170 15.72 5.37 -24.44
CA VAL A 170 16.64 6.41 -23.99
C VAL A 170 18.05 5.86 -23.80
N GLU A 171 19.03 6.75 -23.96
CA GLU A 171 20.44 6.45 -23.72
C GLU A 171 20.70 5.82 -22.35
N GLU A 172 21.67 4.90 -22.28
CA GLU A 172 22.03 4.15 -21.08
C GLU A 172 22.26 5.03 -19.85
N ALA A 173 22.92 6.19 -20.02
CA ALA A 173 23.20 7.12 -18.92
C ALA A 173 21.94 7.73 -18.26
N ARG A 174 20.78 7.68 -18.94
CA ARG A 174 19.51 8.24 -18.46
C ARG A 174 18.57 7.20 -17.83
N ARG A 175 19.00 5.94 -17.75
CA ARG A 175 18.20 4.83 -17.19
C ARG A 175 18.96 4.06 -16.12
N LYS A 176 18.24 3.28 -15.31
CA LYS A 176 18.77 2.54 -14.15
C LYS A 176 19.25 1.11 -14.47
N VAL A 177 19.20 0.72 -15.74
CA VAL A 177 19.58 -0.61 -16.24
C VAL A 177 20.60 -0.38 -17.35
N SER A 178 21.55 -1.29 -17.56
CA SER A 178 22.56 -1.17 -18.64
C SER A 178 22.08 -1.76 -19.97
N ASP A 179 22.75 -1.44 -21.09
CA ASP A 179 22.47 -2.08 -22.40
C ASP A 179 22.76 -3.58 -22.36
N GLN A 180 23.83 -3.96 -21.66
CA GLN A 180 24.21 -5.35 -21.49
C GLN A 180 23.15 -6.14 -20.69
N GLN A 181 22.60 -5.54 -19.63
CA GLN A 181 21.53 -6.14 -18.84
C GLN A 181 20.26 -6.33 -19.67
N ILE A 182 19.89 -5.37 -20.52
CA ILE A 182 18.76 -5.54 -21.46
C ILE A 182 19.02 -6.71 -22.40
N THR A 183 20.24 -6.83 -22.94
CA THR A 183 20.59 -7.91 -23.87
C THR A 183 20.40 -9.28 -23.22
N TRP A 184 20.88 -9.45 -21.99
CA TRP A 184 20.69 -10.69 -21.22
C TRP A 184 19.23 -10.92 -20.83
N MET A 185 18.51 -9.87 -20.44
CA MET A 185 17.08 -9.94 -20.13
C MET A 185 16.29 -10.45 -21.34
N ASN A 186 16.52 -9.89 -22.53
CA ASN A 186 15.85 -10.30 -23.76
C ASN A 186 16.21 -11.74 -24.15
N LYS A 187 17.48 -12.14 -23.96
CA LYS A 187 17.92 -13.53 -24.17
C LYS A 187 17.17 -14.49 -23.24
N LEU A 188 17.15 -14.21 -21.93
CA LEU A 188 16.46 -15.07 -20.95
C LEU A 188 14.94 -15.08 -21.13
N LYS A 189 14.36 -13.97 -21.59
CA LYS A 189 12.95 -13.89 -21.97
C LYS A 189 12.65 -14.80 -23.16
N ALA A 190 13.48 -14.76 -24.21
CA ALA A 190 13.31 -15.61 -25.39
C ALA A 190 13.49 -17.11 -25.07
N GLU A 191 14.37 -17.44 -24.12
CA GLU A 191 14.56 -18.81 -23.62
C GLU A 191 13.46 -19.30 -22.66
N GLY A 192 12.53 -18.42 -22.26
CA GLY A 192 11.51 -18.72 -21.25
C GLY A 192 12.07 -18.87 -19.82
N ALA A 193 13.34 -18.54 -19.60
CA ALA A 193 13.97 -18.60 -18.28
C ALA A 193 13.58 -17.40 -17.40
N MET A 194 13.15 -16.28 -17.98
CA MET A 194 12.65 -15.11 -17.26
C MET A 194 11.18 -14.86 -17.59
N ALA A 195 10.34 -14.83 -16.55
CA ALA A 195 8.89 -14.69 -16.69
C ALA A 195 8.28 -13.92 -15.51
N GLU A 196 7.09 -13.35 -15.75
CA GLU A 196 6.26 -12.75 -14.71
C GLU A 196 5.41 -13.83 -14.03
N HIS A 197 5.37 -13.78 -12.70
CA HIS A 197 4.49 -14.61 -11.89
C HIS A 197 3.64 -13.75 -10.98
N PHE A 198 2.50 -14.28 -10.55
CA PHE A 198 1.66 -13.60 -9.57
C PHE A 198 2.41 -13.42 -8.24
N ASN A 199 2.49 -12.18 -7.77
CA ASN A 199 3.21 -11.80 -6.56
C ASN A 199 2.36 -12.06 -5.31
N SER A 200 2.33 -13.30 -4.84
CA SER A 200 1.73 -13.64 -3.54
C SER A 200 2.47 -12.98 -2.37
N GLY A 201 3.77 -12.66 -2.56
CA GLY A 201 4.61 -11.91 -1.63
C GLY A 201 4.03 -10.55 -1.24
N LEU A 202 3.25 -9.92 -2.13
CA LEU A 202 2.57 -8.65 -1.85
C LEU A 202 1.69 -8.74 -0.59
N PHE A 203 1.08 -9.89 -0.32
CA PHE A 203 0.15 -10.10 0.80
C PHE A 203 0.79 -10.80 1.99
N THR A 204 1.93 -11.46 1.82
CA THR A 204 2.57 -12.26 2.87
C THR A 204 3.84 -11.62 3.41
N TYR A 205 4.60 -10.90 2.59
CA TYR A 205 5.82 -10.24 3.01
C TYR A 205 5.53 -8.96 3.80
N GLY A 206 6.48 -8.61 4.67
CA GLY A 206 6.48 -7.35 5.41
C GLY A 206 7.18 -6.22 4.64
N ALA A 207 7.33 -5.08 5.32
CA ALA A 207 8.08 -3.96 4.78
C ALA A 207 9.55 -4.34 4.56
N SER A 208 10.08 -4.02 3.38
CA SER A 208 11.48 -4.24 3.02
C SER A 208 12.05 -2.99 2.37
N SER A 209 13.36 -2.75 2.55
CA SER A 209 14.09 -1.71 1.82
C SER A 209 14.24 -2.03 0.33
N ARG A 210 13.92 -3.26 -0.07
CA ARG A 210 13.98 -3.74 -1.44
C ARG A 210 12.56 -3.83 -2.01
N PRO A 211 12.22 -3.07 -3.07
CA PRO A 211 10.88 -3.07 -3.64
C PRO A 211 10.41 -4.47 -4.06
N GLU A 212 11.29 -5.30 -4.62
CA GLU A 212 10.93 -6.61 -5.15
C GLU A 212 10.57 -7.66 -4.07
N THR A 213 10.97 -7.44 -2.81
CA THR A 213 10.61 -8.31 -1.67
C THR A 213 9.67 -7.63 -0.67
N SER A 214 9.22 -6.41 -0.97
CA SER A 214 8.36 -5.65 -0.06
C SER A 214 6.91 -6.11 -0.22
N GLY A 215 6.20 -6.22 0.91
CA GLY A 215 4.78 -6.58 0.94
C GLY A 215 4.01 -5.79 1.99
N MET A 216 2.69 -5.95 1.95
CA MET A 216 1.72 -5.31 2.85
C MET A 216 1.18 -6.27 3.92
N GLY A 217 1.65 -7.52 3.97
CA GLY A 217 1.08 -8.55 4.85
C GLY A 217 1.08 -8.16 6.32
N VAL A 218 2.23 -7.69 6.81
CA VAL A 218 2.36 -7.22 8.20
C VAL A 218 1.45 -6.02 8.50
N ALA A 219 1.31 -5.09 7.54
CA ALA A 219 0.46 -3.92 7.70
C ALA A 219 -1.04 -4.27 7.70
N ILE A 220 -1.45 -5.23 6.86
CA ILE A 220 -2.83 -5.75 6.80
C ILE A 220 -3.18 -6.41 8.14
N ILE A 221 -2.31 -7.30 8.63
CA ILE A 221 -2.52 -8.00 9.90
C ILE A 221 -2.54 -7.00 11.07
N GLY A 222 -1.60 -6.05 11.11
CA GLY A 222 -1.56 -5.01 12.14
C GLY A 222 -2.82 -4.14 12.14
N SER A 223 -3.30 -3.74 10.97
CA SER A 223 -4.54 -2.96 10.83
C SER A 223 -5.77 -3.77 11.27
N PHE A 224 -5.81 -5.06 10.94
CA PHE A 224 -6.87 -5.96 11.36
C PHE A 224 -6.90 -6.10 12.89
N TYR A 225 -5.77 -6.39 13.53
CA TYR A 225 -5.70 -6.46 14.99
C TYR A 225 -6.09 -5.14 15.64
N MET A 226 -5.64 -4.00 15.10
CA MET A 226 -6.02 -2.69 15.60
C MET A 226 -7.54 -2.50 15.56
N MET A 227 -8.19 -2.80 14.43
CA MET A 227 -9.64 -2.69 14.29
C MET A 227 -10.38 -3.61 15.27
N VAL A 228 -9.92 -4.86 15.43
CA VAL A 228 -10.53 -5.82 16.37
C VAL A 228 -10.40 -5.35 17.82
N ILE A 229 -9.21 -4.90 18.23
CA ILE A 229 -8.98 -4.40 19.60
C ILE A 229 -9.84 -3.17 19.86
N VAL A 230 -9.87 -2.21 18.93
CA VAL A 230 -10.71 -1.01 19.05
C VAL A 230 -12.18 -1.40 19.16
N LEU A 231 -12.66 -2.32 18.33
CA LEU A 231 -14.06 -2.78 18.38
C LEU A 231 -14.39 -3.45 19.71
N LEU A 232 -13.54 -4.38 20.17
CA LEU A 232 -13.75 -5.13 21.42
C LEU A 232 -13.70 -4.26 22.68
N LEU A 233 -12.98 -3.13 22.65
CA LEU A 233 -12.95 -2.19 23.77
C LEU A 233 -14.02 -1.13 23.65
N ALA A 234 -14.09 -0.44 22.51
CA ALA A 234 -14.97 0.72 22.34
C ALA A 234 -16.45 0.32 22.32
N LEU A 235 -16.82 -0.81 21.71
CA LEU A 235 -18.22 -1.19 21.60
C LEU A 235 -18.82 -1.57 22.96
N PRO A 236 -18.23 -2.48 23.77
CA PRO A 236 -18.80 -2.80 25.08
C PRO A 236 -18.80 -1.60 26.03
N ILE A 237 -17.73 -0.80 26.06
CA ILE A 237 -17.64 0.39 26.92
C ILE A 237 -18.67 1.43 26.48
N GLY A 238 -18.78 1.71 25.18
CA GLY A 238 -19.73 2.68 24.64
C GLY A 238 -21.17 2.26 24.89
N VAL A 239 -21.52 1.00 24.64
CA VAL A 239 -22.86 0.47 24.90
C VAL A 239 -23.17 0.50 26.39
N ALA A 240 -22.28 0.01 27.26
CA ALA A 240 -22.49 0.03 28.71
C ALA A 240 -22.65 1.46 29.25
N ALA A 241 -21.82 2.41 28.79
CA ALA A 241 -21.93 3.81 29.17
C ALA A 241 -23.25 4.43 28.71
N SER A 242 -23.70 4.13 27.47
CA SER A 242 -24.97 4.64 26.96
C SER A 242 -26.17 4.10 27.75
N ILE A 243 -26.20 2.80 28.06
CA ILE A 243 -27.26 2.18 28.86
C ILE A 243 -27.26 2.76 30.28
N TYR A 244 -26.08 2.94 30.89
CA TYR A 244 -25.98 3.51 32.23
C TYR A 244 -26.52 4.95 32.27
N LEU A 245 -26.14 5.79 31.31
CA LEU A 245 -26.56 7.19 31.27
C LEU A 245 -28.06 7.35 30.99
N GLU A 246 -28.63 6.53 30.11
CA GLU A 246 -30.04 6.62 29.74
C GLU A 246 -30.99 5.99 30.76
N GLU A 247 -30.64 4.81 31.29
CA GLU A 247 -31.57 4.02 32.11
C GLU A 247 -31.31 4.18 33.63
N PHE A 248 -30.06 4.33 34.05
CA PHE A 248 -29.68 4.24 35.47
C PHE A 248 -29.21 5.55 36.10
N ALA A 249 -28.67 6.49 35.30
CA ALA A 249 -28.10 7.72 35.81
C ALA A 249 -29.21 8.71 36.22
N LYS A 250 -29.11 9.23 37.45
CA LYS A 250 -30.01 10.28 37.92
C LYS A 250 -29.65 11.59 37.22
N LYS A 251 -30.66 12.33 36.74
CA LYS A 251 -30.47 13.67 36.15
C LYS A 251 -29.95 14.62 37.22
N ASN A 252 -28.67 14.99 37.10
CA ASN A 252 -27.99 15.92 37.98
C ASN A 252 -26.92 16.67 37.17
N ARG A 253 -26.35 17.73 37.75
CA ARG A 253 -25.37 18.58 37.06
C ARG A 253 -24.11 17.83 36.59
N PHE A 254 -23.80 16.69 37.19
CA PHE A 254 -22.65 15.87 36.81
C PHE A 254 -22.98 15.01 35.58
N THR A 255 -24.15 14.37 35.54
CA THR A 255 -24.68 13.66 34.37
C THR A 255 -24.82 14.61 33.18
N ASP A 256 -25.38 15.81 33.40
CA ASP A 256 -25.51 16.85 32.37
C ASP A 256 -24.13 17.27 31.81
N LEU A 257 -23.12 17.38 32.68
CA LEU A 257 -21.76 17.71 32.25
C LEU A 257 -21.16 16.60 31.38
N ILE A 258 -21.36 15.33 31.75
CA ILE A 258 -20.89 14.18 30.97
C ILE A 258 -21.56 14.16 29.59
N GLU A 259 -22.89 14.30 29.53
CA GLU A 259 -23.64 14.31 28.27
C GLU A 259 -23.19 15.43 27.33
N VAL A 260 -22.98 16.65 27.84
CA VAL A 260 -22.46 17.77 27.03
C VAL A 260 -21.06 17.47 26.49
N ASN A 261 -20.17 16.88 27.29
CA ASN A 261 -18.83 16.52 26.83
C ASN A 261 -18.86 15.41 25.77
N ILE A 262 -19.71 14.39 25.93
CA ILE A 262 -19.88 13.32 24.93
C ILE A 262 -20.38 13.91 23.60
N ASN A 263 -21.40 14.76 23.64
CA ASN A 263 -21.94 15.41 22.44
C ASN A 263 -20.91 16.32 21.77
N ASN A 264 -20.14 17.08 22.55
CA ASN A 264 -19.07 17.91 22.01
C ASN A 264 -17.96 17.05 21.37
N LEU A 265 -17.54 15.96 22.02
CA LEU A 265 -16.52 15.05 21.48
C LEU A 265 -17.00 14.37 20.19
N ALA A 266 -18.27 13.99 20.09
CA ALA A 266 -18.84 13.41 18.88
C ALA A 266 -18.86 14.37 17.69
N ALA A 267 -18.90 15.68 17.94
CA ALA A 267 -18.92 16.72 16.91
C ALA A 267 -17.51 17.13 16.41
N VAL A 268 -16.44 16.74 17.12
CA VAL A 268 -15.07 17.13 16.76
C VAL A 268 -14.57 16.33 15.54
N PRO A 269 -13.98 16.98 14.52
CA PRO A 269 -13.38 16.28 13.38
C PRO A 269 -12.28 15.30 13.79
N SER A 270 -12.25 14.12 13.15
CA SER A 270 -11.29 13.05 13.47
C SER A 270 -9.82 13.47 13.38
N ILE A 271 -9.48 14.43 12.51
CA ILE A 271 -8.12 14.99 12.37
C ILE A 271 -7.64 15.61 13.69
N VAL A 272 -8.53 16.29 14.42
CA VAL A 272 -8.19 16.95 15.69
C VAL A 272 -7.84 15.90 16.74
N PHE A 273 -8.60 14.79 16.81
CA PHE A 273 -8.27 13.69 17.71
C PHE A 273 -6.94 13.01 17.35
N GLY A 274 -6.62 12.86 16.07
CA GLY A 274 -5.34 12.33 15.62
C GLY A 274 -4.15 13.20 16.04
N LEU A 275 -4.26 14.53 15.86
CA LEU A 275 -3.24 15.48 16.27
C LEU A 275 -3.11 15.60 17.79
N LEU A 276 -4.23 15.57 18.53
CA LEU A 276 -4.22 15.56 20.00
C LEU A 276 -3.54 14.29 20.52
N GLY A 277 -3.87 13.13 19.96
CA GLY A 277 -3.22 11.87 20.30
C GLY A 277 -1.70 11.94 20.08
N LEU A 278 -1.26 12.46 18.93
CA LEU A 278 0.18 12.69 18.67
C LEU A 278 0.81 13.59 19.74
N ALA A 279 0.17 14.72 20.07
CA ALA A 279 0.70 15.67 21.05
C ALA A 279 0.79 15.06 22.46
N VAL A 280 -0.25 14.36 22.91
CA VAL A 280 -0.27 13.75 24.24
C VAL A 280 0.70 12.57 24.32
N PHE A 281 0.64 11.65 23.36
CA PHE A 281 1.41 10.41 23.46
C PHE A 281 2.87 10.59 23.07
N ILE A 282 3.19 11.39 22.05
CA ILE A 282 4.57 11.56 21.57
C ILE A 282 5.23 12.77 22.21
N ASN A 283 4.58 13.94 22.18
CA ASN A 283 5.24 15.17 22.65
C ASN A 283 5.22 15.29 24.18
N PHE A 284 4.12 14.92 24.85
CA PHE A 284 3.99 15.04 26.29
C PHE A 284 4.50 13.80 27.05
N LEU A 285 4.03 12.60 26.66
CA LEU A 285 4.45 11.33 27.29
C LEU A 285 5.79 10.80 26.76
N GLY A 286 6.37 11.42 25.73
CA GLY A 286 7.70 11.07 25.21
C GLY A 286 7.76 9.71 24.50
N MET A 287 6.64 9.15 24.05
CA MET A 287 6.65 7.84 23.41
C MET A 287 7.37 7.87 22.06
N PRO A 288 8.11 6.79 21.72
CA PRO A 288 8.81 6.70 20.45
C PRO A 288 7.83 6.76 19.27
N ARG A 289 8.22 7.50 18.23
CA ARG A 289 7.52 7.45 16.94
C ARG A 289 7.76 6.06 16.35
N SER A 290 6.71 5.25 16.21
CA SER A 290 6.73 3.92 15.58
C SER A 290 7.47 2.82 16.38
N ALA A 291 6.88 2.36 17.49
CA ALA A 291 7.25 1.07 18.09
C ALA A 291 6.09 0.47 18.90
N ALA A 292 5.94 -0.85 18.84
CA ALA A 292 5.34 -1.60 19.94
C ALA A 292 6.27 -1.49 21.15
N PHE A 293 5.74 -1.48 22.37
CA PHE A 293 6.53 -1.56 23.61
C PHE A 293 7.17 -2.96 23.71
N VAL A 294 8.17 -3.26 22.88
CA VAL A 294 8.98 -4.48 22.93
C VAL A 294 10.40 -4.13 22.56
#